data_AF-A0A0G1W026-F1
#
_entry.id   AF-A0A0G1W026-F1
#
_cell.length_a   1.000
_cell.length_b   1.000
_cell.length_c   1.000
_cell.angle_alpha   90.00
_cell.angle_beta   90.00
_cell.angle_gamma   90.00
#
_symmetry.space_group_name_H-M   'P 1'
#
loop_
_entity.id
_entity.type
_entity.pdbx_description
1 polymer ?
#
loop_
_entity_poly.entity_id
_entity_poly.type
_entity_poly.pdbx_seq_one_letter_code
_entity_poly.pdbx_strand_id
1 'polypeptide(L)'
;MSLLDLLTPKVAYASFDDFLSKVNSEIINPLILFLFALAVVFFLWGMLEFILNQQSEEAKTTGKSHMVWGVVGIAIMLGVWTILNIVLNTLNIPKSEIDPEAGEVHLGP
;
A
#
# COMPACT_ATOMS: atom_id res chain seq x y z
N MET A 1 -4.19 34.42 -28.12
CA MET A 1 -4.61 34.78 -26.76
C MET A 1 -5.78 35.74 -26.91
N SER A 2 -6.97 35.30 -26.53
CA SER A 2 -8.19 36.10 -26.68
C SER A 2 -8.29 37.12 -25.55
N LEU A 3 -8.97 38.26 -25.77
CA LEU A 3 -9.17 39.30 -24.75
C LEU A 3 -9.87 38.76 -23.48
N LEU A 4 -10.61 37.65 -23.63
CA LEU A 4 -11.31 36.96 -22.55
C LEU A 4 -10.34 36.21 -21.62
N ASP A 5 -9.20 35.73 -22.13
CA ASP A 5 -8.16 35.02 -21.34
C ASP A 5 -7.45 35.96 -20.34
N LEU A 6 -7.49 37.28 -20.57
CA LEU A 6 -6.89 38.31 -19.71
C LEU A 6 -7.80 38.75 -18.55
N LEU A 7 -9.12 38.54 -18.69
CA LEU A 7 -10.13 38.97 -17.71
C LEU A 7 -10.61 37.82 -16.81
N THR A 8 -10.33 36.57 -17.18
CA THR A 8 -10.48 35.44 -16.27
C THR A 8 -9.26 35.34 -15.37
N PRO A 9 -9.38 35.47 -14.02
CA PRO A 9 -8.30 35.06 -13.15
C PRO A 9 -8.00 33.59 -13.44
N LYS A 10 -6.77 33.30 -13.86
CA LYS A 10 -6.29 31.94 -14.07
C LYS A 10 -6.05 31.29 -12.70
N VAL A 11 -7.12 31.07 -11.96
CA VAL A 11 -7.09 30.29 -10.73
C VAL A 11 -6.84 28.84 -11.13
N ALA A 12 -5.66 28.34 -10.79
CA ALA A 12 -5.33 26.94 -10.91
C ALA A 12 -6.15 26.18 -9.86
N TYR A 13 -7.33 25.71 -10.25
CA TYR A 13 -8.01 24.67 -9.49
C TYR A 13 -7.16 23.40 -9.62
N ALA A 14 -6.50 22.98 -8.55
CA ALA A 14 -6.02 21.61 -8.50
C ALA A 14 -7.27 20.72 -8.55
N SER A 15 -7.33 19.77 -9.48
CA SER A 15 -8.44 18.82 -9.49
C SER A 15 -8.43 18.04 -8.17
N PHE A 16 -9.59 17.64 -7.68
CA PHE A 16 -9.67 16.70 -6.57
C PHE A 16 -8.87 15.43 -6.89
N ASP A 17 -8.89 15.00 -8.16
CA ASP A 17 -8.12 13.85 -8.63
C ASP A 17 -6.60 14.08 -8.53
N ASP A 18 -6.13 15.30 -8.83
CA ASP A 18 -4.72 15.67 -8.68
C ASP A 18 -4.29 15.65 -7.20
N PHE A 19 -5.19 16.05 -6.30
CA PHE A 19 -4.95 15.98 -4.87
C PHE A 19 -4.87 14.52 -4.39
N LEU A 20 -5.81 13.66 -4.81
CA LEU A 20 -5.77 12.24 -4.45
C LEU A 20 -4.53 11.54 -4.99
N SER A 21 -4.17 11.78 -6.25
CA SER A 21 -2.97 11.21 -6.87
C SER A 21 -1.70 11.59 -6.09
N LYS A 22 -1.58 12.86 -5.68
CA LYS A 22 -0.45 13.32 -4.84
C LYS A 22 -0.44 12.71 -3.45
N VAL A 23 -1.60 12.65 -2.78
CA VAL A 23 -1.68 12.01 -1.46
C VAL A 23 -1.32 10.53 -1.56
N ASN A 24 -1.80 9.83 -2.59
CA ASN A 24 -1.50 8.43 -2.80
C ASN A 24 0.00 8.19 -3.05
N SER A 25 0.58 8.92 -4.00
CA SER A 25 1.99 8.76 -4.39
C SER A 25 2.99 9.21 -3.32
N GLU A 26 2.71 10.31 -2.62
CA GLU A 26 3.67 10.91 -1.69
C GLU A 26 3.49 10.45 -0.24
N ILE A 27 2.31 9.94 0.13
CA ILE A 27 2.00 9.58 1.52
C ILE A 27 1.63 8.10 1.62
N ILE A 28 0.61 7.65 0.88
CA ILE A 28 0.05 6.31 1.08
C ILE A 28 1.02 5.22 0.60
N ASN A 29 1.55 5.32 -0.62
CA ASN A 29 2.46 4.32 -1.17
C ASN A 29 3.76 4.19 -0.35
N PRO A 30 4.44 5.29 0.04
CA PRO A 30 5.58 5.21 0.95
C PRO A 30 5.22 4.62 2.32
N LEU A 31 4.05 4.94 2.85
CA LEU A 31 3.59 4.40 4.13
C LEU A 31 3.33 2.88 4.05
N ILE A 32 2.70 2.39 2.97
CA ILE A 32 2.50 0.94 2.74
C ILE A 32 3.86 0.24 2.71
N LEU A 33 4.82 0.77 1.94
CA LEU A 33 6.18 0.21 1.87
C LEU A 33 6.86 0.21 3.24
N PHE A 34 6.72 1.29 4.01
CA PHE A 34 7.27 1.41 5.35
C PHE A 34 6.65 0.39 6.32
N LEU A 35 5.32 0.24 6.32
CA LEU A 35 4.62 -0.74 7.15
C LEU A 35 4.98 -2.18 6.76
N PHE A 36 5.15 -2.46 5.47
CA PHE A 36 5.64 -3.75 5.00
C PHE A 36 7.06 -4.04 5.51
N ALA A 37 7.96 -3.06 5.42
CA ALA A 37 9.31 -3.19 5.97
C ALA A 37 9.28 -3.45 7.49
N LEU A 38 8.42 -2.74 8.24
CA LEU A 38 8.24 -2.99 9.67
C LEU A 38 7.72 -4.41 9.96
N ALA A 39 6.75 -4.90 9.19
CA ALA A 39 6.23 -6.26 9.36
C ALA A 39 7.33 -7.31 9.14
N VAL A 40 8.18 -7.12 8.12
CA VAL A 40 9.33 -7.99 7.85
C VAL A 40 10.36 -7.90 8.98
N VAL A 41 10.67 -6.71 9.48
CA VAL A 41 11.59 -6.53 10.62
C VAL A 41 11.06 -7.23 11.86
N PHE A 42 9.77 -7.10 12.16
CA PHE A 42 9.16 -7.75 13.32
C PHE A 42 9.18 -9.28 13.21
N PHE A 43 8.93 -9.79 12.00
CA PHE A 43 9.06 -11.21 11.70
C PHE A 43 10.50 -11.71 11.91
N LEU A 44 11.49 -11.00 11.36
CA LEU A 44 12.90 -11.36 11.49
C LEU A 44 13.38 -11.26 12.95
N TRP A 45 12.92 -10.26 13.69
CA TRP A 45 13.21 -10.14 15.12
C TRP A 45 12.71 -11.35 15.89
N GLY A 46 11.45 -11.74 15.67
CA GLY A 46 10.88 -12.95 16.27
C GLY A 46 11.63 -14.23 15.88
N MET A 47 12.05 -14.34 14.62
CA MET A 47 12.86 -15.47 14.14
C MET A 47 14.20 -15.53 14.87
N LEU A 48 14.92 -14.41 14.98
CA LEU A 48 16.21 -14.34 15.67
C LEU A 48 16.07 -14.70 17.15
N GLU A 49 15.05 -14.15 17.82
CA GLU A 49 14.74 -14.46 19.22
C GLU A 49 14.42 -15.94 19.42
N PHE A 50 13.64 -16.53 18.51
CA PHE A 50 13.29 -17.95 18.53
C PHE A 50 14.51 -18.87 18.34
N ILE A 51 15.45 -18.51 17.46
CA ILE A 51 16.64 -19.32 17.17
C ILE A 51 17.72 -19.18 18.25
N LEU A 52 17.94 -17.98 18.76
CA LEU A 52 19.02 -17.71 19.73
C LEU A 52 18.67 -18.20 21.13
N ASN A 53 17.40 -18.13 21.53
CA ASN A 53 16.98 -18.44 22.90
C ASN A 53 16.30 -19.80 23.04
N GLN A 54 16.75 -20.80 22.27
CA GLN A 54 16.10 -22.12 22.21
C GLN A 54 16.05 -22.88 23.55
N GLN A 55 16.89 -22.52 24.52
CA GLN A 55 16.95 -23.17 25.83
C GLN A 55 15.98 -22.56 26.86
N SER A 56 15.41 -21.39 26.60
CA SER A 56 14.38 -20.77 27.44
C SER A 56 13.00 -20.95 26.81
N GLU A 57 12.08 -21.58 27.52
CA GLU A 57 10.69 -21.76 27.04
C GLU A 57 9.98 -20.42 26.84
N GLU A 58 10.23 -19.45 27.72
CA GLU A 58 9.61 -18.12 27.70
C GLU A 58 10.09 -17.27 26.50
N ALA A 59 11.37 -17.34 26.16
CA ALA A 59 11.90 -16.64 25.00
C ALA A 59 11.44 -17.31 23.68
N LYS A 60 11.24 -18.63 23.70
CA LYS A 60 10.64 -19.37 22.58
C LYS A 60 9.20 -18.96 22.32
N THR A 61 8.38 -18.81 23.35
CA THR A 61 6.97 -18.40 23.17
C THR A 61 6.88 -16.96 22.68
N THR A 62 7.73 -16.07 23.20
CA THR A 62 7.80 -14.67 22.79
C THR A 62 8.25 -14.52 21.33
N GLY A 63 9.36 -15.17 20.94
CA GLY A 63 9.84 -15.15 19.56
C GLY A 63 8.82 -15.68 18.56
N LYS A 64 8.10 -16.77 18.90
CA LYS A 64 6.98 -17.28 18.08
C LYS A 64 5.86 -16.26 17.93
N SER A 65 5.49 -15.56 19.00
CA SER A 65 4.45 -14.52 18.95
C SER A 65 4.85 -13.41 17.97
N HIS A 66 6.08 -12.90 18.06
CA HIS A 66 6.61 -11.90 17.14
C HIS A 66 6.61 -12.37 15.67
N MET A 67 7.00 -13.62 15.43
CA MET A 67 6.93 -14.23 14.08
C MET A 67 5.50 -14.25 13.55
N VAL A 68 4.53 -14.70 14.36
CA VAL A 68 3.12 -14.78 13.95
C VAL A 68 2.57 -13.40 13.61
N TRP A 69 2.83 -12.39 14.45
CA TRP A 69 2.40 -11.02 14.17
C TRP A 69 3.00 -10.44 12.89
N GLY A 70 4.28 -10.72 12.63
CA GLY A 70 4.92 -10.35 11.37
C GLY A 70 4.29 -11.04 10.15
N VAL A 71 4.03 -12.35 10.23
CA VAL A 71 3.36 -13.12 9.17
C VAL A 71 1.94 -12.60 8.91
N VAL A 72 1.17 -12.30 9.95
CA VAL A 72 -0.18 -11.74 9.81
C VAL A 72 -0.13 -10.41 9.07
N GLY A 73 0.81 -9.53 9.42
CA GLY A 73 1.00 -8.25 8.71
C GLY A 73 1.30 -8.45 7.23
N ILE A 74 2.23 -9.34 6.89
CA ILE A 74 2.57 -9.67 5.51
C ILE A 74 1.37 -10.29 4.76
N ALA A 75 0.64 -11.19 5.41
CA ALA A 75 -0.52 -11.86 4.84
C ALA A 75 -1.65 -10.86 4.49
N ILE A 76 -1.88 -9.85 5.34
CA ILE A 76 -2.86 -8.79 5.06
C ILE A 76 -2.45 -8.00 3.82
N MET A 77 -1.17 -7.59 3.72
CA MET A 77 -0.66 -6.84 2.56
C MET A 77 -0.85 -7.62 1.26
N LEU A 78 -0.47 -8.90 1.24
CA LEU A 78 -0.67 -9.78 0.09
C LEU A 78 -2.17 -10.05 -0.19
N GLY A 79 -2.96 -10.14 0.87
CA GLY A 79 -4.40 -10.36 0.81
C GLY A 79 -5.13 -9.24 0.07
N VAL A 80 -4.79 -7.97 0.34
CA VAL A 80 -5.38 -6.82 -0.35
C VAL A 80 -5.13 -6.91 -1.86
N TRP A 81 -3.88 -7.13 -2.29
CA TRP A 81 -3.53 -7.29 -3.71
C TRP A 81 -4.24 -8.48 -4.35
N THR A 82 -4.33 -9.59 -3.63
CA THR A 82 -5.01 -10.79 -4.11
C THR A 82 -6.49 -10.52 -4.35
N ILE A 83 -7.17 -9.91 -3.38
CA ILE A 83 -8.59 -9.57 -3.47
C ILE A 83 -8.84 -8.58 -4.62
N LEU A 84 -8.03 -7.52 -4.74
CA LEU A 84 -8.15 -6.54 -5.83
C LEU A 84 -8.01 -7.22 -7.20
N ASN A 85 -7.00 -8.07 -7.38
CA ASN A 85 -6.81 -8.79 -8.65
C ASN A 85 -7.98 -9.73 -8.96
N ILE A 86 -8.53 -10.43 -7.95
CA ILE A 86 -9.70 -11.29 -8.13
C ILE A 86 -10.90 -10.47 -8.58
N VAL A 87 -11.17 -9.33 -7.93
CA VAL A 87 -12.31 -8.47 -8.27
C VAL A 87 -12.18 -7.92 -9.69
N LEU A 88 -11.03 -7.34 -10.05
CA LEU A 88 -10.79 -6.80 -11.39
C LEU A 88 -10.94 -7.88 -12.47
N ASN A 89 -10.38 -9.06 -12.24
CA ASN A 89 -10.50 -10.19 -13.17
C ASN A 89 -11.94 -10.72 -13.26
N THR A 90 -12.68 -10.75 -12.16
CA THR A 90 -14.08 -11.20 -12.12
C THR A 90 -14.98 -10.24 -12.91
N LEU A 91 -14.69 -8.94 -12.86
CA LEU A 91 -15.41 -7.91 -13.60
C LEU A 91 -14.85 -7.69 -15.02
N ASN A 92 -13.83 -8.44 -15.42
CA ASN A 92 -13.15 -8.32 -16.71
C ASN A 92 -12.64 -6.88 -17.00
N ILE A 93 -12.19 -6.18 -15.96
CA ILE A 93 -11.63 -4.84 -16.05
C ILE A 93 -10.11 -4.96 -16.28
N PRO A 94 -9.57 -4.43 -17.39
CA PRO A 94 -8.14 -4.48 -17.65
C PRO A 94 -7.37 -3.53 -16.72
N LYS A 95 -6.15 -3.91 -16.35
CA LYS A 95 -5.24 -3.06 -15.55
C LYS A 95 -4.85 -1.75 -16.24
N SER A 96 -5.02 -1.67 -17.58
CA SER A 96 -4.83 -0.43 -18.33
C SER A 96 -5.91 0.61 -18.05
N GLU A 97 -7.08 0.19 -17.52
CA GLU A 97 -8.18 1.09 -17.19
C GLU A 97 -8.21 1.46 -15.71
N ILE A 98 -7.86 0.54 -14.81
CA ILE A 98 -7.80 0.83 -13.37
C ILE A 98 -6.47 0.32 -12.82
N ASP A 99 -5.71 1.24 -12.24
CA ASP A 99 -4.48 0.95 -11.50
C ASP A 99 -4.70 1.25 -10.01
N PRO A 100 -4.96 0.22 -9.18
CA PRO A 100 -5.10 0.38 -7.74
C PRO A 100 -3.83 0.82 -7.02
N GLU A 101 -2.65 0.60 -7.62
CA GLU A 101 -1.37 1.02 -7.04
C GLU A 101 -1.15 2.52 -7.20
N ALA A 102 -1.44 3.02 -8.40
CA ALA A 102 -1.35 4.44 -8.72
C ALA A 102 -2.56 5.23 -8.19
N GLY A 103 -3.68 4.55 -7.91
CA GLY A 103 -4.95 5.20 -7.58
C GLY A 103 -5.56 5.89 -8.81
N GLU A 104 -5.22 5.41 -10.00
CA GLU A 104 -5.59 6.02 -11.27
C GLU A 104 -6.71 5.22 -11.96
N VAL A 105 -7.63 5.97 -12.58
CA VAL A 105 -8.72 5.42 -13.38
C VAL A 105 -8.65 6.05 -14.77
N HIS A 106 -8.23 5.24 -15.73
CA HIS A 106 -8.15 5.56 -17.14
C HIS A 106 -9.37 4.97 -17.84
N LEU A 107 -10.49 5.68 -17.79
CA LEU A 107 -11.63 5.29 -18.59
C LEU A 107 -11.27 5.46 -20.07
N GLY A 108 -11.60 4.46 -20.90
CA GLY A 108 -11.53 4.59 -22.35
C GLY A 108 -12.32 5.83 -22.83
N PRO A 109 -12.04 6.32 -24.07
CA PRO A 109 -12.73 7.49 -24.62
C PRO A 109 -14.26 7.37 -24.59
#